data_AF-A0AAV4CDM9-F1
#
_entry.id   AF-A0AAV4CDM9-F1
#
_cell.length_a   1.000
_cell.length_b   1.000
_cell.length_c   1.000
_cell.angle_alpha   90.00
_cell.angle_beta   90.00
_cell.angle_gamma   90.00
#
_symmetry.space_group_name_H-M   'P 1'
#
loop_
_entity.id
_entity.type
_entity.pdbx_description
1 polymer ?
#
loop_
_entity_poly.entity_id
_entity_poly.type
_entity_poly.pdbx_seq_one_letter_code
_entity_poly.pdbx_strand_id
1 'polypeptide(L)'
;MGSAKQQASISRVMNILQEWDKGAKSVRRKILVDFIEQNQNKTGPELEQEFAQAASLFLTRLTAWLRLSYMTGNCLSELLQSITIFLSASSGHKFMTEFMEVGGTLTLLEIIGLKQAKEHDKAEALKCLHHIANAGRKYKELICESYGIRAVAECLAKSKGEETQDACKNLLLMLAQGNPKFQNQVYKGLIALLPCSSPKAQQMACNALRVVQPIVGSANATIIDPLLNLLRTLHLEVQFEAIELIKDLMDYEVADSLLSGLVALLRPALEDVLARNEQKDPDSGQVNTPLPVFVQQAAAAKTIG
;
A
#
# COMPACT_ATOMS: atom_id res chain seq x y z
N MET A 1 15.00 32.50 36.61
CA MET A 1 15.55 32.22 35.25
C MET A 1 14.66 31.35 34.36
N GLY A 2 13.76 30.49 34.88
CA GLY A 2 12.86 29.66 34.06
C GLY A 2 11.80 30.43 33.25
N SER A 3 11.23 31.50 33.81
CA SER A 3 10.15 32.28 33.16
C SER A 3 10.56 32.96 31.85
N ALA A 4 11.76 33.54 31.76
CA ALA A 4 12.20 34.25 30.54
C ALA A 4 12.47 33.29 29.36
N LYS A 5 13.07 32.12 29.62
CA LYS A 5 13.30 31.09 28.60
C LYS A 5 11.98 30.53 28.08
N GLN A 6 11.03 30.24 28.97
CA GLN A 6 9.70 29.76 28.60
C GLN A 6 8.94 30.80 27.77
N GLN A 7 9.00 32.09 28.15
CA GLN A 7 8.37 33.17 27.38
C GLN A 7 8.98 33.31 25.98
N ALA A 8 10.30 33.17 25.84
CA ALA A 8 10.97 33.22 24.55
C ALA A 8 10.55 32.04 23.64
N SER A 9 10.44 30.83 24.18
CA SER A 9 9.95 29.66 23.43
C SER A 9 8.50 29.85 22.96
N ILE A 10 7.61 30.35 23.83
CA ILE A 10 6.22 30.65 23.47
C ILE A 10 6.17 31.67 22.33
N SER A 11 6.93 32.77 22.42
CA SER A 11 7.00 33.78 21.37
C SER A 11 7.50 33.21 20.04
N ARG A 12 8.52 32.34 20.06
CA ARG A 12 9.01 31.65 18.86
C ARG A 12 7.93 30.80 18.20
N VAL A 13 7.20 30.00 18.98
CA VAL A 13 6.12 29.16 18.47
C VAL A 13 5.01 30.02 17.87
N MET A 14 4.59 31.09 18.56
CA MET A 14 3.56 31.99 18.06
C MET A 14 3.96 32.66 16.74
N ASN A 15 5.24 33.03 16.59
CA ASN A 15 5.75 33.57 15.32
C ASN A 15 5.65 32.54 14.19
N ILE A 16 6.07 31.29 14.42
CA ILE A 16 5.94 30.21 13.42
C ILE A 16 4.48 30.00 13.02
N LEU A 17 3.55 29.99 13.98
CA LEU A 17 2.12 29.84 13.69
C LEU A 17 1.57 31.03 12.88
N GLN A 18 1.96 32.25 13.20
CA GLN A 18 1.56 33.44 12.44
C GLN A 18 2.14 33.46 11.03
N GLU A 19 3.41 33.07 10.87
CA GLU A 19 4.06 32.93 9.56
C GLU A 19 3.41 31.83 8.73
N TRP A 20 2.99 30.73 9.34
CA TRP A 20 2.21 29.70 8.67
C TRP A 20 0.87 30.22 8.15
N ASP A 21 0.14 30.93 9.01
CA ASP A 21 -1.21 31.40 8.72
C ASP A 21 -1.20 32.46 7.60
N LYS A 22 -0.23 33.41 7.63
CA LYS A 22 -0.09 34.50 6.65
C LYS A 22 0.80 34.16 5.46
N GLY A 23 1.57 33.08 5.54
CA GLY A 23 2.63 32.76 4.59
C GLY A 23 2.13 32.37 3.20
N ALA A 24 2.92 32.67 2.18
CA ALA A 24 2.75 32.09 0.86
C ALA A 24 3.19 30.61 0.85
N LYS A 25 2.97 29.92 -0.28
CA LYS A 25 3.35 28.51 -0.45
C LYS A 25 4.83 28.24 -0.12
N SER A 26 5.73 29.13 -0.53
CA SER A 26 7.17 29.02 -0.28
C SER A 26 7.52 29.13 1.22
N VAL A 27 6.84 30.02 1.95
CA VAL A 27 7.02 30.18 3.40
C VAL A 27 6.57 28.92 4.13
N ARG A 28 5.38 28.40 3.81
CA ARG A 28 4.88 27.14 4.40
C ARG A 28 5.82 25.98 4.11
N ARG A 29 6.32 25.85 2.87
CA ARG A 29 7.31 24.83 2.51
C ARG A 29 8.56 24.92 3.37
N LYS A 30 9.12 26.13 3.54
CA LYS A 30 10.30 26.34 4.39
C LYS A 30 10.05 25.90 5.83
N ILE A 31 8.91 26.29 6.40
CA ILE A 31 8.51 25.88 7.76
C ILE A 31 8.42 24.34 7.86
N LEU A 32 7.85 23.66 6.86
CA LEU A 32 7.78 22.19 6.85
C LEU A 32 9.17 21.56 6.80
N VAL A 33 10.06 22.03 5.92
CA VAL A 33 11.42 21.50 5.80
C VAL A 33 12.19 21.71 7.11
N ASP A 34 12.18 22.92 7.65
CA ASP A 34 12.84 23.25 8.92
C ASP A 34 12.29 22.38 10.07
N PHE A 35 10.97 22.15 10.09
CA PHE A 35 10.34 21.28 11.08
C PHE A 35 10.79 19.83 10.94
N ILE A 36 10.80 19.29 9.73
CA ILE A 36 11.23 17.92 9.44
C ILE A 36 12.65 17.72 9.94
N GLU A 37 13.59 18.58 9.54
CA GLU A 37 15.00 18.47 9.90
C GLU A 37 15.23 18.49 11.43
N GLN A 38 14.43 19.27 12.16
CA GLN A 38 14.61 19.48 13.60
C GLN A 38 13.90 18.46 14.49
N ASN A 39 12.93 17.70 13.96
CA ASN A 39 11.99 16.94 14.79
C ASN A 39 11.88 15.44 14.45
N GLN A 40 12.73 14.92 13.56
CA GLN A 40 12.79 13.47 13.31
C GLN A 40 13.04 12.68 14.60
N ASN A 41 12.34 11.55 14.74
CA ASN A 41 12.48 10.58 15.84
C ASN A 41 12.21 11.12 17.26
N LYS A 42 11.61 12.32 17.39
CA LYS A 42 11.19 12.84 18.70
C LYS A 42 9.96 12.11 19.24
N THR A 43 9.91 11.98 20.56
CA THR A 43 8.75 11.51 21.32
C THR A 43 7.69 12.60 21.46
N GLY A 44 6.46 12.22 21.83
CA GLY A 44 5.37 13.15 22.05
C GLY A 44 5.70 14.26 23.07
N PRO A 45 6.26 13.92 24.25
CA PRO A 45 6.71 14.92 25.23
C PRO A 45 7.80 15.87 24.70
N GLU A 46 8.75 15.38 23.90
CA GLU A 46 9.80 16.23 23.30
C GLU A 46 9.23 17.19 22.26
N LEU A 47 8.28 16.74 21.44
CA LEU A 47 7.56 17.62 20.51
C LEU A 47 6.80 18.71 21.27
N GLU A 48 6.13 18.37 22.37
CA GLU A 48 5.46 19.37 23.19
C GLU A 48 6.44 20.34 23.86
N GLN A 49 7.60 19.87 24.30
CA GLN A 49 8.61 20.74 24.85
C GLN A 49 9.16 21.71 23.81
N GLU A 50 9.43 21.25 22.59
CA GLU A 50 9.88 22.08 21.46
C GLU A 50 8.84 23.16 21.14
N PHE A 51 7.56 22.79 21.15
CA PHE A 51 6.45 23.67 20.82
C PHE A 51 5.84 24.39 22.02
N ALA A 52 6.54 24.48 23.15
CA ALA A 52 6.08 25.17 24.35
C ALA A 52 4.64 24.77 24.77
N GLN A 53 4.33 23.48 24.69
CA GLN A 53 3.03 22.85 24.96
C GLN A 53 1.92 23.18 23.95
N ALA A 54 2.30 23.59 22.73
CA ALA A 54 1.38 23.96 21.65
C ALA A 54 1.56 23.11 20.38
N ALA A 55 2.11 21.89 20.47
CA ALA A 55 2.38 21.08 19.29
C ALA A 55 1.09 20.70 18.54
N SER A 56 0.01 20.39 19.27
CA SER A 56 -1.34 20.15 18.72
C SER A 56 -1.88 21.33 17.88
N LEU A 57 -1.54 22.57 18.22
CA LEU A 57 -1.95 23.75 17.43
C LEU A 57 -1.26 23.79 16.07
N PHE A 58 -0.02 23.31 15.99
CA PHE A 58 0.67 23.18 14.73
C PHE A 58 0.10 22.00 13.92
N LEU A 59 -0.13 20.85 14.54
CA LEU A 59 -0.77 19.70 13.88
C LEU A 59 -2.15 20.05 13.30
N THR A 60 -2.97 20.82 14.02
CA THR A 60 -4.27 21.31 13.53
C THR A 60 -4.12 22.12 12.24
N ARG A 61 -3.07 22.94 12.13
CA ARG A 61 -2.78 23.71 10.91
C ARG A 61 -2.29 22.84 9.76
N LEU A 62 -1.45 21.85 10.04
CA LEU A 62 -0.97 20.89 9.05
C LEU A 62 -2.14 20.09 8.47
N THR A 63 -3.04 19.59 9.31
CA THR A 63 -4.21 18.80 8.90
C THR A 63 -5.23 19.62 8.12
N ALA A 64 -5.53 20.85 8.58
CA ALA A 64 -6.37 21.78 7.84
C ALA A 64 -5.78 22.09 6.46
N TRP A 65 -4.47 22.37 6.39
CA TRP A 65 -3.81 22.63 5.12
C TRP A 65 -3.76 21.41 4.21
N LEU A 66 -3.59 20.21 4.75
CA LEU A 66 -3.64 18.95 4.00
C LEU A 66 -4.98 18.85 3.27
N ARG A 67 -6.10 19.03 4.00
CA ARG A 67 -7.45 18.94 3.42
C ARG A 67 -7.70 19.98 2.34
N LEU A 68 -7.15 21.17 2.48
CA LEU A 68 -7.31 22.26 1.51
C LEU A 68 -6.45 22.10 0.25
N SER A 69 -5.32 21.39 0.33
CA SER A 69 -4.28 21.46 -0.70
C SER A 69 -3.92 20.13 -1.37
N TYR A 70 -4.29 18.97 -0.81
CA TYR A 70 -3.85 17.67 -1.32
C TYR A 70 -4.19 17.42 -2.80
N MET A 71 -5.37 17.88 -3.25
CA MET A 71 -5.80 17.79 -4.65
C MET A 71 -4.90 18.52 -5.64
N THR A 72 -4.18 19.55 -5.17
CA THR A 72 -3.26 20.37 -5.97
C THR A 72 -1.79 19.94 -5.84
N GLY A 73 -1.47 19.03 -4.90
CA GLY A 73 -0.11 18.50 -4.69
C GLY A 73 0.93 19.53 -4.20
N ASN A 74 0.51 20.69 -3.71
CA ASN A 74 1.42 21.76 -3.31
C ASN A 74 2.15 21.43 -2.00
N CYS A 75 3.42 21.03 -2.09
CA CYS A 75 4.24 20.65 -0.92
C CYS A 75 3.64 19.51 -0.09
N LEU A 76 2.96 18.61 -0.78
CA LEU A 76 2.22 17.52 -0.15
C LEU A 76 3.17 16.53 0.53
N SER A 77 4.28 16.19 -0.10
CA SER A 77 5.32 15.34 0.47
C SER A 77 5.84 15.88 1.81
N GLU A 78 6.28 17.14 1.87
CA GLU A 78 6.81 17.73 3.11
C GLU A 78 5.72 17.84 4.20
N LEU A 79 4.46 18.06 3.78
CA LEU A 79 3.33 18.11 4.70
C LEU A 79 3.05 16.73 5.32
N LEU A 80 3.04 15.68 4.51
CA LEU A 80 2.83 14.30 4.95
C LEU A 80 3.99 13.79 5.81
N GLN A 81 5.23 14.17 5.49
CA GLN A 81 6.41 13.88 6.32
C GLN A 81 6.30 14.57 7.69
N SER A 82 5.86 15.83 7.72
CA SER A 82 5.64 16.55 8.98
C SER A 82 4.54 15.88 9.82
N ILE A 83 3.45 15.45 9.19
CA ILE A 83 2.38 14.70 9.88
C ILE A 83 2.89 13.34 10.38
N THR A 84 3.73 12.66 9.61
CA THR A 84 4.34 11.38 9.99
C THR A 84 5.13 11.49 11.30
N ILE A 85 5.84 12.60 11.53
CA ILE A 85 6.55 12.85 12.80
C ILE A 85 5.56 12.82 13.98
N PHE A 86 4.40 13.48 13.86
CA PHE A 86 3.37 13.45 14.90
C PHE A 86 2.75 12.06 15.10
N LEU A 87 2.48 11.33 14.02
CA LEU A 87 1.83 10.01 14.07
C LEU A 87 2.77 8.89 14.58
N SER A 88 4.08 9.04 14.37
CA SER A 88 5.10 8.07 14.78
C SER A 88 5.68 8.35 16.18
N ALA A 89 5.44 9.53 16.74
CA ALA A 89 5.97 9.94 18.04
C ALA A 89 5.49 9.00 19.17
N SER A 90 6.45 8.36 19.84
CA SER A 90 6.16 7.52 21.00
C SER A 90 5.57 8.36 22.14
N SER A 91 4.60 7.80 22.88
CA SER A 91 3.80 8.55 23.87
C SER A 91 3.04 9.77 23.30
N GLY A 92 2.87 9.86 21.98
CA GLY A 92 2.16 10.93 21.27
C GLY A 92 0.69 10.63 20.95
N HIS A 93 0.01 9.76 21.71
CA HIS A 93 -1.32 9.24 21.37
C HIS A 93 -2.41 10.32 21.14
N LYS A 94 -2.26 11.50 21.75
CA LYS A 94 -3.16 12.63 21.51
C LYS A 94 -3.11 13.13 20.06
N PHE A 95 -1.91 13.19 19.45
CA PHE A 95 -1.75 13.63 18.06
C PHE A 95 -2.42 12.67 17.09
N MET A 96 -2.27 11.37 17.35
CA MET A 96 -3.01 10.33 16.62
C MET A 96 -4.51 10.56 16.74
N THR A 97 -5.03 10.80 17.95
CA THR A 97 -6.47 11.01 18.18
C THR A 97 -6.98 12.25 17.42
N GLU A 98 -6.32 13.40 17.59
CA GLU A 98 -6.66 14.66 16.89
C GLU A 98 -6.67 14.49 15.37
N PHE A 99 -5.66 13.80 14.80
CA PHE A 99 -5.58 13.54 13.36
C PHE A 99 -6.75 12.70 12.84
N MET A 100 -7.20 11.72 13.63
CA MET A 100 -8.29 10.83 13.24
C MET A 100 -9.65 11.52 13.36
N GLU A 101 -9.85 12.34 14.40
CA GLU A 101 -11.09 13.11 14.63
C GLU A 101 -11.40 14.07 13.48
N VAL A 102 -10.38 14.64 12.85
CA VAL A 102 -10.55 15.53 11.69
C VAL A 102 -10.68 14.78 10.35
N GLY A 103 -10.81 13.45 10.37
CA GLY A 103 -10.94 12.63 9.16
C GLY A 103 -9.62 12.45 8.40
N GLY A 104 -8.47 12.50 9.09
CA GLY A 104 -7.16 12.36 8.49
C GLY A 104 -6.98 11.06 7.72
N THR A 105 -7.50 9.93 8.21
CA THR A 105 -7.45 8.63 7.51
C THR A 105 -8.11 8.68 6.15
N LEU A 106 -9.32 9.25 6.06
CA LEU A 106 -10.06 9.35 4.79
C LEU A 106 -9.27 10.21 3.79
N THR A 107 -8.68 11.31 4.26
CA THR A 107 -7.85 12.17 3.41
C THR A 107 -6.62 11.43 2.89
N LEU A 108 -5.94 10.62 3.71
CA LEU A 108 -4.82 9.79 3.26
C LEU A 108 -5.25 8.74 2.23
N LEU A 109 -6.39 8.08 2.45
CA LEU A 109 -6.95 7.09 1.51
C LEU A 109 -7.35 7.73 0.17
N GLU A 110 -7.88 8.95 0.20
CA GLU A 110 -8.16 9.73 -1.00
C GLU A 110 -6.85 10.04 -1.76
N ILE A 111 -5.80 10.50 -1.07
CA ILE A 111 -4.49 10.83 -1.69
C ILE A 111 -3.91 9.65 -2.48
N ILE A 112 -3.88 8.44 -1.89
CA ILE A 112 -3.35 7.25 -2.58
C ILE A 112 -4.20 6.84 -3.79
N GLY A 113 -5.49 7.17 -3.75
CA GLY A 113 -6.45 6.93 -4.83
C GLY A 113 -6.41 7.97 -5.96
N LEU A 114 -5.75 9.11 -5.78
CA LEU A 114 -5.67 10.15 -6.80
C LEU A 114 -4.82 9.71 -7.99
N LYS A 115 -5.40 9.78 -9.19
CA LYS A 115 -4.71 9.41 -10.44
C LYS A 115 -3.54 10.35 -10.74
N GLN A 116 -3.71 11.63 -10.44
CA GLN A 116 -2.74 12.69 -10.70
C GLN A 116 -1.71 12.92 -9.58
N ALA A 117 -1.87 12.25 -8.43
CA ALA A 117 -0.90 12.38 -7.33
C ALA A 117 0.43 11.74 -7.73
N LYS A 118 1.54 12.39 -7.33
CA LYS A 118 2.89 11.88 -7.57
C LYS A 118 3.12 10.61 -6.75
N GLU A 119 3.93 9.70 -7.26
CA GLU A 119 4.26 8.44 -6.56
C GLU A 119 4.83 8.70 -5.16
N HIS A 120 5.76 9.66 -5.03
CA HIS A 120 6.32 10.03 -3.73
C HIS A 120 5.25 10.55 -2.74
N ASP A 121 4.28 11.34 -3.18
CA ASP A 121 3.18 11.80 -2.32
C ASP A 121 2.32 10.62 -1.83
N LYS A 122 2.10 9.62 -2.69
CA LYS A 122 1.38 8.39 -2.31
C LYS A 122 2.18 7.56 -1.31
N ALA A 123 3.48 7.41 -1.52
CA ALA A 123 4.37 6.71 -0.60
C ALA A 123 4.34 7.35 0.80
N GLU A 124 4.42 8.69 0.89
CA GLU A 124 4.31 9.40 2.17
C GLU A 124 2.93 9.26 2.82
N ALA A 125 1.85 9.24 2.03
CA ALA A 125 0.51 8.98 2.56
C ALA A 125 0.37 7.54 3.10
N LEU A 126 0.97 6.55 2.42
CA LEU A 126 1.02 5.18 2.89
C LEU A 126 1.86 5.02 4.16
N LYS A 127 2.97 5.78 4.31
CA LYS A 127 3.75 5.84 5.56
C LYS A 127 2.89 6.33 6.73
N CYS A 128 2.10 7.39 6.52
CA CYS A 128 1.14 7.85 7.54
C CYS A 128 0.13 6.74 7.93
N LEU A 129 -0.47 6.07 6.93
CA LEU A 129 -1.42 4.96 7.16
C LEU A 129 -0.76 3.78 7.89
N HIS A 130 0.50 3.48 7.58
CA HIS A 130 1.27 2.46 8.25
C HIS A 130 1.45 2.75 9.75
N HIS A 131 1.81 3.99 10.12
CA HIS A 131 1.90 4.37 11.53
C HIS A 131 0.56 4.28 12.26
N ILE A 132 -0.54 4.66 11.59
CA ILE A 132 -1.90 4.51 12.13
C ILE A 132 -2.20 3.02 12.36
N ALA A 133 -1.98 2.15 11.36
CA ALA A 133 -2.20 0.71 11.48
C ALA A 133 -1.33 0.06 12.56
N ASN A 134 -0.08 0.52 12.70
CA ASN A 134 0.87 0.00 13.68
C ASN A 134 0.53 0.40 15.13
N ALA A 135 -0.25 1.47 15.33
CA ALA A 135 -0.67 1.93 16.66
C ALA A 135 -1.65 0.96 17.37
N GLY A 136 -2.17 -0.05 16.66
CA GLY A 136 -2.91 -1.16 17.27
C GLY A 136 -4.16 -1.57 16.49
N ARG A 137 -4.76 -2.70 16.91
CA ARG A 137 -5.90 -3.33 16.22
C ARG A 137 -7.04 -2.35 15.91
N LYS A 138 -7.45 -1.52 16.87
CA LYS A 138 -8.56 -0.56 16.67
C LYS A 138 -8.34 0.38 15.48
N TYR A 139 -7.09 0.77 15.22
CA TYR A 139 -6.75 1.66 14.12
C TYR A 139 -6.66 0.90 12.78
N LYS A 140 -6.20 -0.35 12.81
CA LYS A 140 -6.29 -1.25 11.63
C LYS A 140 -7.74 -1.42 11.19
N GLU A 141 -8.63 -1.72 12.14
CA GLU A 141 -10.06 -1.88 11.88
C GLU A 141 -10.67 -0.61 11.29
N LEU A 142 -10.35 0.56 11.82
CA LEU A 142 -10.81 1.85 11.30
C LEU A 142 -10.35 2.12 9.85
N ILE A 143 -9.11 1.78 9.50
CA ILE A 143 -8.63 1.85 8.11
C ILE A 143 -9.45 0.91 7.23
N CYS A 144 -9.70 -0.33 7.66
CA CYS A 144 -10.46 -1.31 6.91
C CYS A 144 -11.93 -0.87 6.69
N GLU A 145 -12.59 -0.36 7.73
CA GLU A 145 -13.97 0.16 7.70
C GLU A 145 -14.09 1.36 6.76
N SER A 146 -13.02 2.14 6.63
CA SER A 146 -12.91 3.27 5.70
C SER A 146 -12.60 2.85 4.26
N TYR A 147 -12.87 1.59 3.88
CA TYR A 147 -12.53 1.00 2.57
C TYR A 147 -11.03 0.98 2.25
N GLY A 148 -10.17 1.03 3.28
CA GLY A 148 -8.72 1.09 3.11
C GLY A 148 -8.13 -0.09 2.35
N ILE A 149 -8.64 -1.30 2.57
CA ILE A 149 -8.17 -2.51 1.85
C ILE A 149 -8.31 -2.33 0.33
N ARG A 150 -9.48 -1.86 -0.14
CA ARG A 150 -9.73 -1.63 -1.56
C ARG A 150 -8.85 -0.51 -2.10
N ALA A 151 -8.77 0.62 -1.39
CA ALA A 151 -7.97 1.77 -1.82
C ALA A 151 -6.48 1.42 -1.96
N VAL A 152 -5.93 0.68 -1.00
CA VAL A 152 -4.52 0.25 -1.00
C VAL A 152 -4.26 -0.80 -2.08
N ALA A 153 -5.14 -1.78 -2.26
CA ALA A 153 -5.03 -2.76 -3.34
C ALA A 153 -5.09 -2.07 -4.73
N GLU A 154 -6.03 -1.16 -4.94
CA GLU A 154 -6.10 -0.39 -6.19
C GLU A 154 -4.85 0.46 -6.43
N CYS A 155 -4.29 1.06 -5.37
CA CYS A 155 -3.04 1.81 -5.45
C CYS A 155 -1.88 0.89 -5.87
N LEU A 156 -1.76 -0.31 -5.29
CA LEU A 156 -0.76 -1.32 -5.66
C LEU A 156 -0.88 -1.72 -7.14
N ALA A 157 -2.10 -1.98 -7.62
CA ALA A 157 -2.34 -2.38 -9.00
C ALA A 157 -1.99 -1.28 -10.02
N LYS A 158 -2.22 -0.01 -9.68
CA LYS A 158 -2.09 1.13 -10.60
C LYS A 158 -0.74 1.86 -10.51
N SER A 159 -0.05 1.75 -9.37
CA SER A 159 1.23 2.40 -9.14
C SER A 159 2.32 1.83 -10.03
N LYS A 160 3.26 2.70 -10.41
CA LYS A 160 4.50 2.34 -11.11
C LYS A 160 5.75 2.55 -10.26
N GLY A 161 5.60 3.08 -9.04
CA GLY A 161 6.71 3.34 -8.12
C GLY A 161 6.92 2.16 -7.21
N GLU A 162 8.13 1.59 -7.21
CA GLU A 162 8.47 0.44 -6.38
C GLU A 162 8.25 0.72 -4.88
N GLU A 163 8.71 1.88 -4.38
CA GLU A 163 8.49 2.31 -3.00
C GLU A 163 6.99 2.35 -2.63
N THR A 164 6.16 2.89 -3.52
CA THR A 164 4.70 2.96 -3.32
C THR A 164 4.08 1.56 -3.27
N GLN A 165 4.49 0.67 -4.18
CA GLN A 165 3.99 -0.69 -4.26
C GLN A 165 4.39 -1.49 -3.01
N ASP A 166 5.64 -1.36 -2.56
CA ASP A 166 6.12 -1.99 -1.34
C ASP A 166 5.37 -1.49 -0.11
N ALA A 167 5.15 -0.17 -0.01
CA ALA A 167 4.36 0.41 1.05
C ALA A 167 2.90 -0.11 1.05
N CYS A 168 2.28 -0.28 -0.13
CA CYS A 168 0.94 -0.86 -0.25
C CYS A 168 0.91 -2.31 0.25
N LYS A 169 1.84 -3.15 -0.23
CA LYS A 169 1.93 -4.56 0.18
C LYS A 169 2.14 -4.67 1.69
N ASN A 170 3.08 -3.92 2.25
CA ASN A 170 3.37 -3.93 3.68
C ASN A 170 2.16 -3.50 4.52
N LEU A 171 1.42 -2.49 4.06
CA LEU A 171 0.19 -2.07 4.73
C LEU A 171 -0.89 -3.16 4.68
N LEU A 172 -1.10 -3.82 3.52
CA LEU A 172 -2.06 -4.93 3.42
C LEU A 172 -1.70 -6.08 4.36
N LEU A 173 -0.43 -6.49 4.40
CA LEU A 173 0.05 -7.53 5.34
C LEU A 173 -0.20 -7.11 6.80
N MET A 174 0.11 -5.86 7.14
CA MET A 174 -0.13 -5.33 8.48
C MET A 174 -1.62 -5.32 8.84
N LEU A 175 -2.51 -5.02 7.89
CA LEU A 175 -3.95 -5.03 8.10
C LEU A 175 -4.51 -6.44 8.30
N ALA A 176 -3.86 -7.49 7.79
CA ALA A 176 -4.23 -8.88 8.08
C ALA A 176 -3.72 -9.34 9.46
N GLN A 177 -2.48 -9.00 9.81
CA GLN A 177 -1.83 -9.53 11.01
C GLN A 177 -2.47 -9.01 12.31
N GLY A 178 -2.90 -9.92 13.18
CA GLY A 178 -3.49 -9.59 14.48
C GLY A 178 -4.85 -8.88 14.37
N ASN A 179 -5.53 -9.02 13.23
CA ASN A 179 -6.82 -8.37 12.92
C ASN A 179 -7.87 -9.38 12.39
N PRO A 180 -8.40 -10.26 13.27
CA PRO A 180 -9.29 -11.35 12.85
C PRO A 180 -10.56 -10.91 12.13
N LYS A 181 -11.08 -9.71 12.44
CA LYS A 181 -12.29 -9.15 11.83
C LYS A 181 -12.13 -8.92 10.32
N PHE A 182 -10.93 -8.56 9.86
CA PHE A 182 -10.69 -8.15 8.48
C PHE A 182 -9.70 -9.02 7.70
N GLN A 183 -9.05 -10.01 8.33
CA GLN A 183 -8.06 -10.87 7.65
C GLN A 183 -8.62 -11.53 6.38
N ASN A 184 -9.87 -12.00 6.42
CA ASN A 184 -10.56 -12.57 5.26
C ASN A 184 -10.80 -11.54 4.14
N GLN A 185 -11.09 -10.29 4.49
CA GLN A 185 -11.30 -9.22 3.51
C GLN A 185 -9.98 -8.79 2.88
N VAL A 186 -8.89 -8.75 3.65
CA VAL A 186 -7.54 -8.50 3.11
C VAL A 186 -7.14 -9.61 2.14
N TYR A 187 -7.36 -10.87 2.52
CA TYR A 187 -7.09 -12.03 1.67
C TYR A 187 -7.86 -11.96 0.34
N LYS A 188 -9.16 -11.67 0.38
CA LYS A 188 -9.97 -11.43 -0.84
C LYS A 188 -9.47 -10.23 -1.64
N GLY A 189 -9.05 -9.16 -0.98
CA GLY A 189 -8.45 -7.98 -1.62
C GLY A 189 -7.16 -8.31 -2.38
N LEU A 190 -6.33 -9.20 -1.83
CA LEU A 190 -5.13 -9.70 -2.48
C LEU A 190 -5.46 -10.62 -3.67
N ILE A 191 -6.46 -11.51 -3.54
CA ILE A 191 -6.94 -12.35 -4.66
C ILE A 191 -7.39 -11.46 -5.83
N ALA A 192 -8.08 -10.36 -5.55
CA ALA A 192 -8.54 -9.42 -6.56
C ALA A 192 -7.41 -8.71 -7.33
N LEU A 193 -6.16 -8.80 -6.88
CA LEU A 193 -4.99 -8.28 -7.59
C LEU A 193 -4.40 -9.25 -8.60
N LEU A 194 -4.64 -10.56 -8.46
CA LEU A 194 -4.12 -11.57 -9.38
C LEU A 194 -4.51 -11.31 -10.85
N PRO A 195 -5.73 -10.88 -11.20
CA PRO A 195 -6.07 -10.59 -12.60
C PRO A 195 -5.63 -9.20 -13.09
N CYS A 196 -4.90 -8.40 -12.30
CA CYS A 196 -4.52 -7.05 -12.74
C CYS A 196 -3.44 -7.06 -13.84
N SER A 197 -3.27 -5.94 -14.54
CA SER A 197 -2.32 -5.85 -15.67
C SER A 197 -0.87 -5.57 -15.26
N SER A 198 -0.58 -5.39 -13.97
CA SER A 198 0.76 -5.04 -13.47
C SER A 198 1.47 -6.31 -12.99
N PRO A 199 2.52 -6.79 -13.69
CA PRO A 199 3.24 -8.01 -13.30
C PRO A 199 3.83 -7.91 -11.89
N LYS A 200 4.39 -6.75 -11.54
CA LYS A 200 4.93 -6.50 -10.21
C LYS A 200 3.84 -6.60 -9.13
N ALA A 201 2.65 -6.04 -9.38
CA ALA A 201 1.54 -6.15 -8.43
C ALA A 201 1.02 -7.60 -8.31
N GLN A 202 0.94 -8.35 -9.42
CA GLN A 202 0.59 -9.78 -9.39
C GLN A 202 1.60 -10.59 -8.57
N GLN A 203 2.89 -10.41 -8.81
CA GLN A 203 3.97 -11.04 -8.05
C GLN A 203 3.84 -10.73 -6.56
N MET A 204 3.66 -9.45 -6.20
CA MET A 204 3.53 -9.02 -4.81
C MET A 204 2.27 -9.55 -4.15
N ALA A 205 1.17 -9.67 -4.90
CA ALA A 205 -0.08 -10.25 -4.42
C ALA A 205 0.07 -11.75 -4.12
N CYS A 206 0.68 -12.52 -5.03
CA CYS A 206 0.99 -13.94 -4.79
C CYS A 206 1.84 -14.10 -3.52
N ASN A 207 2.93 -13.35 -3.43
CA ASN A 207 3.82 -13.39 -2.27
C ASN A 207 3.10 -13.02 -0.97
N ALA A 208 2.25 -11.98 -0.99
CA ALA A 208 1.48 -11.58 0.18
C ALA A 208 0.41 -12.61 0.56
N LEU A 209 -0.22 -13.27 -0.42
CA LEU A 209 -1.19 -14.35 -0.17
C LEU A 209 -0.53 -15.52 0.57
N ARG A 210 0.69 -15.90 0.23
CA ARG A 210 1.44 -16.93 0.97
C ARG A 210 1.62 -16.60 2.45
N VAL A 211 1.85 -15.32 2.76
CA VAL A 211 1.98 -14.84 4.15
C VAL A 211 0.63 -14.80 4.87
N VAL A 212 -0.44 -14.38 4.17
CA VAL A 212 -1.77 -14.21 4.77
C VAL A 212 -2.55 -15.53 4.87
N GLN A 213 -2.29 -16.50 3.98
CA GLN A 213 -2.94 -17.81 3.96
C GLN A 213 -2.95 -18.50 5.33
N PRO A 214 -1.80 -18.70 6.03
CA PRO A 214 -1.80 -19.33 7.35
C PRO A 214 -2.48 -18.47 8.45
N ILE A 215 -2.57 -17.15 8.27
CA ILE A 215 -3.30 -16.26 9.19
C ILE A 215 -4.81 -16.48 9.07
N VAL A 216 -5.30 -16.66 7.84
CA VAL A 216 -6.71 -16.92 7.57
C VAL A 216 -7.09 -18.35 7.92
N GLY A 217 -6.21 -19.31 7.68
CA GLY A 217 -6.36 -20.72 8.04
C GLY A 217 -7.25 -21.55 7.11
N SER A 218 -8.08 -20.91 6.28
CA SER A 218 -8.93 -21.55 5.26
C SER A 218 -8.74 -20.88 3.91
N ALA A 219 -8.66 -21.65 2.83
CA ALA A 219 -8.53 -21.08 1.49
C ALA A 219 -9.88 -20.62 0.91
N ASN A 220 -9.88 -19.52 0.14
CA ASN A 220 -11.08 -19.09 -0.58
C ASN A 220 -11.08 -19.65 -2.00
N ALA A 221 -12.12 -20.38 -2.40
CA ALA A 221 -12.24 -20.97 -3.73
C ALA A 221 -12.09 -19.97 -4.89
N THR A 222 -12.40 -18.68 -4.69
CA THR A 222 -12.23 -17.65 -5.75
C THR A 222 -10.76 -17.41 -6.14
N ILE A 223 -9.80 -17.97 -5.41
CA ILE A 223 -8.37 -17.89 -5.75
C ILE A 223 -8.00 -18.77 -6.94
N ILE A 224 -8.76 -19.85 -7.19
CA ILE A 224 -8.37 -20.93 -8.11
C ILE A 224 -8.18 -20.42 -9.53
N ASP A 225 -9.22 -19.86 -10.15
CA ASP A 225 -9.14 -19.44 -11.56
C ASP A 225 -8.13 -18.31 -11.80
N PRO A 226 -8.10 -17.22 -10.99
CA PRO A 226 -7.10 -16.17 -11.17
C PRO A 226 -5.67 -16.68 -11.02
N LEU A 227 -5.42 -17.61 -10.09
CA LEU A 227 -4.10 -18.17 -9.85
C LEU A 227 -3.65 -19.10 -10.98
N LEU A 228 -4.52 -19.98 -11.47
CA LEU A 228 -4.24 -20.84 -12.62
C LEU A 228 -3.98 -20.02 -13.90
N ASN A 229 -4.69 -18.90 -14.08
CA ASN A 229 -4.45 -17.99 -15.19
C ASN A 229 -3.07 -17.34 -15.16
N LEU A 230 -2.48 -17.13 -13.97
CA LEU A 230 -1.12 -16.58 -13.87
C LEU A 230 -0.07 -17.53 -14.44
N LEU A 231 -0.31 -18.84 -14.53
CA LEU A 231 0.64 -19.77 -15.14
C LEU A 231 0.88 -19.49 -16.64
N ARG A 232 -0.07 -18.81 -17.31
CA ARG A 232 0.02 -18.39 -18.72
C ARG A 232 0.92 -17.16 -18.92
N THR A 233 1.30 -16.45 -17.86
CA THR A 233 2.10 -15.23 -17.97
C THR A 233 3.50 -15.50 -18.52
N LEU A 234 4.03 -14.55 -19.30
CA LEU A 234 5.42 -14.57 -19.76
C LEU A 234 6.39 -13.97 -18.72
N HIS A 235 5.88 -13.39 -17.65
CA HIS A 235 6.68 -12.83 -16.56
C HIS A 235 7.09 -13.93 -15.58
N LEU A 236 8.33 -14.42 -15.70
CA LEU A 236 8.84 -15.55 -14.93
C LEU A 236 8.74 -15.36 -13.41
N GLU A 237 8.89 -14.13 -12.92
CA GLU A 237 8.76 -13.81 -11.48
C GLU A 237 7.32 -14.02 -10.98
N VAL A 238 6.32 -13.66 -11.79
CA VAL A 238 4.90 -13.86 -11.47
C VAL A 238 4.57 -15.35 -11.50
N GLN A 239 5.03 -16.04 -12.55
CA GLN A 239 4.82 -17.48 -12.68
C GLN A 239 5.46 -18.24 -11.52
N PHE A 240 6.68 -17.89 -11.12
CA PHE A 240 7.35 -18.48 -9.97
C PHE A 240 6.53 -18.33 -8.68
N GLU A 241 6.11 -17.10 -8.34
CA GLU A 241 5.32 -16.86 -7.14
C GLU A 241 3.94 -17.52 -7.19
N ALA A 242 3.33 -17.63 -8.38
CA ALA A 242 2.08 -18.36 -8.57
C ALA A 242 2.26 -19.86 -8.28
N ILE A 243 3.32 -20.49 -8.81
CA ILE A 243 3.64 -21.90 -8.55
C ILE A 243 3.84 -22.15 -7.06
N GLU A 244 4.62 -21.29 -6.40
CA GLU A 244 4.89 -21.42 -4.96
C GLU A 244 3.62 -21.25 -4.13
N LEU A 245 2.75 -20.30 -4.49
CA LEU A 245 1.45 -20.16 -3.84
C LEU A 245 0.55 -21.39 -4.07
N ILE A 246 0.54 -21.97 -5.27
CA ILE A 246 -0.23 -23.20 -5.54
C ILE A 246 0.25 -24.33 -4.65
N LYS A 247 1.57 -24.51 -4.49
CA LYS A 247 2.14 -25.53 -3.59
C LYS A 247 1.69 -25.32 -2.15
N ASP A 248 1.77 -24.09 -1.64
CA ASP A 248 1.32 -23.77 -0.28
C ASP A 248 -0.19 -24.05 -0.10
N LEU A 249 -0.99 -23.89 -1.15
CA LEU A 249 -2.44 -24.15 -1.12
C LEU A 249 -2.81 -25.64 -1.20
N MET A 250 -1.87 -26.55 -1.44
CA MET A 250 -2.11 -28.00 -1.44
C MET A 250 -2.48 -28.53 -0.04
N ASP A 251 -2.10 -27.81 1.02
CA ASP A 251 -2.44 -28.16 2.40
C ASP A 251 -3.85 -27.69 2.82
N TYR A 252 -4.64 -27.13 1.88
CA TYR A 252 -5.93 -26.50 2.14
C TYR A 252 -7.05 -27.11 1.28
N GLU A 253 -8.29 -26.70 1.55
CA GLU A 253 -9.52 -27.28 1.00
C GLU A 253 -9.66 -27.11 -0.52
N VAL A 254 -8.85 -26.25 -1.13
CA VAL A 254 -8.85 -25.98 -2.58
C VAL A 254 -7.96 -26.92 -3.39
N ALA A 255 -7.20 -27.82 -2.73
CA ALA A 255 -6.20 -28.69 -3.36
C ALA A 255 -6.76 -29.50 -4.54
N ASP A 256 -7.86 -30.22 -4.35
CA ASP A 256 -8.46 -31.05 -5.41
C ASP A 256 -8.89 -30.24 -6.64
N SER A 257 -9.41 -29.03 -6.41
CA SER A 257 -9.85 -28.14 -7.49
C SER A 257 -8.66 -27.53 -8.23
N LEU A 258 -7.60 -27.17 -7.51
CA LEU A 258 -6.33 -26.72 -8.10
C LEU A 258 -5.68 -27.83 -8.92
N LEU A 259 -5.59 -29.05 -8.40
CA LEU A 259 -5.05 -30.21 -9.11
C LEU A 259 -5.85 -30.50 -10.38
N SER A 260 -7.18 -30.50 -10.29
CA SER A 260 -8.05 -30.69 -11.45
C SER A 260 -7.82 -29.61 -12.51
N GLY A 261 -7.67 -28.35 -12.08
CA GLY A 261 -7.34 -27.24 -12.97
C GLY A 261 -5.97 -27.38 -13.62
N LEU A 262 -4.92 -27.72 -12.86
CA LEU A 262 -3.57 -27.96 -13.37
C LEU A 262 -3.55 -29.08 -14.42
N VAL A 263 -4.27 -30.18 -14.19
CA VAL A 263 -4.40 -31.28 -15.15
C VAL A 263 -5.09 -30.82 -16.44
N ALA A 264 -6.11 -29.95 -16.33
CA ALA A 264 -6.75 -29.37 -17.51
C ALA A 264 -5.77 -28.53 -18.34
N LEU A 265 -4.87 -27.79 -17.70
CA LEU A 265 -3.84 -26.97 -18.36
C LEU A 265 -2.75 -27.79 -19.06
N LEU A 266 -2.62 -29.09 -18.77
CA LEU A 266 -1.68 -29.97 -19.49
C LEU A 266 -2.12 -30.28 -20.92
N ARG A 267 -3.39 -30.05 -21.25
CA ARG A 267 -3.94 -30.25 -22.60
C ARG A 267 -4.03 -28.90 -23.31
N PRO A 268 -3.27 -28.67 -24.40
CA PRO A 268 -3.38 -27.42 -25.14
C PRO A 268 -4.78 -27.28 -25.74
N ALA A 269 -5.41 -26.11 -25.57
CA ALA A 269 -6.69 -25.83 -26.20
C ALA A 269 -6.51 -25.81 -27.73
N LEU A 270 -7.36 -26.55 -28.44
CA LEU A 270 -7.29 -26.69 -29.91
C LEU A 270 -7.31 -25.32 -30.62
N GLU A 271 -8.04 -24.36 -30.07
CA GLU A 271 -8.16 -22.98 -30.57
C GLU A 271 -6.83 -22.21 -30.50
N ASP A 272 -6.07 -22.34 -29.40
CA ASP A 272 -4.76 -21.67 -29.25
C ASP A 272 -3.70 -22.25 -30.21
N VAL A 273 -3.82 -23.54 -30.55
CA VAL A 273 -2.93 -24.21 -31.52
C VAL A 273 -3.25 -23.77 -32.95
N LEU A 274 -4.52 -23.54 -33.27
CA LEU A 274 -4.98 -23.08 -34.57
C LEU A 274 -4.65 -21.60 -34.82
N ALA A 275 -4.76 -20.73 -33.81
CA ALA A 275 -4.42 -19.31 -33.91
C ALA A 275 -2.95 -19.06 -34.35
N ARG A 276 -2.02 -19.95 -33.98
CA ARG A 276 -0.62 -19.91 -34.47
C ARG A 276 -0.50 -20.14 -35.97
N ASN A 277 -1.38 -20.97 -36.53
CA ASN A 277 -1.31 -21.33 -37.95
C ASN A 277 -1.84 -20.20 -38.85
N GLU A 278 -2.75 -19.36 -38.34
CA GLU A 278 -3.28 -18.18 -39.04
C GLU A 278 -2.36 -16.95 -38.93
N GLN A 279 -1.56 -16.84 -37.85
CA GLN A 279 -0.61 -15.73 -37.63
C GLN A 279 0.79 -15.93 -38.23
N LYS A 280 1.01 -17.01 -39.00
CA LYS A 280 2.28 -17.20 -39.73
C LYS A 280 2.32 -16.27 -40.95
N ASP A 281 2.63 -15.00 -40.73
CA ASP A 281 3.09 -14.13 -41.80
C ASP A 281 4.52 -14.55 -42.17
N PRO A 282 4.78 -15.04 -43.40
CA PRO A 282 6.08 -15.62 -43.78
C PRO A 282 7.25 -14.62 -43.74
N ASP A 283 6.98 -13.32 -43.58
CA ASP A 283 7.98 -12.24 -43.56
C ASP A 283 8.21 -11.63 -42.16
N SER A 284 7.51 -12.13 -41.12
CA SER A 284 7.65 -11.64 -39.76
C SER A 284 8.63 -12.52 -38.96
N GLY A 285 9.78 -11.97 -38.56
CA GLY A 285 10.83 -12.66 -37.78
C GLY A 285 10.44 -13.09 -36.35
N GLN A 286 9.16 -13.35 -36.05
CA GLN A 286 8.63 -13.69 -34.73
C GLN A 286 8.72 -15.20 -34.37
N VAL A 287 9.66 -15.93 -34.97
CA VAL A 287 9.70 -17.41 -34.89
C VAL A 287 10.07 -17.95 -33.49
N ASN A 288 10.64 -17.12 -32.60
CA ASN A 288 11.31 -17.60 -31.38
C ASN A 288 10.61 -17.34 -30.04
N THR A 289 9.44 -16.67 -30.00
CA THR A 289 8.74 -16.46 -28.72
C THR A 289 7.85 -17.67 -28.40
N PRO A 290 8.01 -18.34 -27.24
CA PRO A 290 7.15 -19.46 -26.88
C PRO A 290 5.70 -18.99 -26.73
N LEU A 291 4.75 -19.74 -27.26
CA LEU A 291 3.33 -19.40 -27.09
C LEU A 291 2.94 -19.49 -25.62
N PRO A 292 2.09 -18.56 -25.12
CA PRO A 292 1.61 -18.59 -23.74
C PRO A 292 1.00 -19.94 -23.32
N VAL A 293 0.36 -20.66 -24.24
CA VAL A 293 -0.22 -21.99 -23.98
C VAL A 293 0.85 -23.04 -23.65
N PHE A 294 2.01 -23.00 -24.30
CA PHE A 294 3.11 -23.94 -24.00
C PHE A 294 3.85 -23.54 -22.73
N VAL A 295 3.96 -22.24 -22.46
CA VAL A 295 4.48 -21.73 -21.18
C VAL A 295 3.59 -22.17 -20.02
N GLN A 296 2.27 -22.06 -20.19
CA GLN A 296 1.28 -22.54 -19.22
C GLN A 296 1.39 -24.05 -18.99
N GLN A 297 1.47 -24.83 -20.06
CA GLN A 297 1.61 -26.29 -19.98
C GLN A 297 2.88 -26.70 -19.22
N ALA A 298 4.02 -26.06 -19.52
CA ALA A 298 5.29 -26.31 -18.83
C ALA A 298 5.22 -25.93 -17.35
N ALA A 299 4.60 -24.79 -17.03
CA ALA A 299 4.42 -24.33 -15.65
C ALA A 299 3.48 -25.25 -14.85
N ALA A 300 2.37 -25.69 -15.45
CA ALA A 300 1.46 -26.65 -14.85
C ALA A 300 2.17 -27.98 -14.57
N ALA A 301 2.93 -28.51 -15.53
CA ALA A 301 3.72 -29.72 -15.36
C ALA A 301 4.75 -29.59 -14.21
N LYS A 302 5.46 -28.44 -14.15
CA LYS A 302 6.41 -28.12 -13.07
C LYS A 302 5.75 -27.95 -11.70
N THR A 303 4.46 -27.64 -11.66
CA THR A 303 3.73 -27.50 -10.39
C THR A 303 3.30 -28.86 -9.85
N ILE A 304 2.97 -29.80 -10.74
CA ILE A 304 2.54 -31.16 -10.39
C ILE A 304 3.72 -32.06 -10.00
N GLY A 305 4.83 -32.00 -10.75
CA GLY A 305 6.02 -32.84 -10.56
C GLY A 305 7.11 -32.15 -9.77
#